data_AF-A0A497GHN3-F1
#
_entry.id   AF-A0A497GHN3-F1
#
_cell.length_a   1.000
_cell.length_b   1.000
_cell.length_c   1.000
_cell.angle_alpha   90.00
_cell.angle_beta   90.00
_cell.angle_gamma   90.00
#
_symmetry.space_group_name_H-M   'P 1'
#
loop_
_entity.id
_entity.type
_entity.pdbx_description
1 polymer ?
#
loop_
_entity_poly.entity_id
_entity_poly.type
_entity_poly.pdbx_seq_one_letter_code
_entity_poly.pdbx_strand_id
1 'polypeptide(L)'
;MSVELKRIIERERVSYPDKERFFTVLGLLLSDRISIGKASELLGLRVDDLLLLMHKLGIKYSILDEEEIEEELNVYRRVFKSST
;
A
#
# COMPACT_ATOMS: atom_id res chain seq x y z
N MET A 1 23.02 -4.42 4.51
CA MET A 1 22.16 -4.11 3.34
C MET A 1 22.97 -4.36 2.08
N SER A 2 22.40 -4.99 1.04
CA SER A 2 23.08 -5.22 -0.25
C SER A 2 23.49 -3.88 -0.88
N VAL A 3 24.70 -3.79 -1.43
CA VAL A 3 25.22 -2.62 -2.15
C VAL A 3 24.31 -2.23 -3.33
N GLU A 4 23.62 -3.20 -3.90
CA GLU A 4 22.69 -3.04 -5.03
C GLU A 4 21.43 -2.27 -4.61
N LEU A 5 20.83 -2.61 -3.46
CA LEU A 5 19.62 -1.96 -2.96
C LEU A 5 19.86 -0.47 -2.67
N LYS A 6 21.02 -0.14 -2.09
CA LYS A 6 21.40 1.24 -1.81
C LYS A 6 21.44 2.10 -3.08
N ARG A 7 22.05 1.58 -4.14
CA ARG A 7 22.13 2.27 -5.45
C ARG A 7 20.75 2.49 -6.08
N ILE A 8 19.84 1.53 -5.93
CA ILE A 8 18.46 1.66 -6.41
C ILE A 8 17.75 2.80 -5.66
N ILE A 9 17.81 2.81 -4.32
CA ILE A 9 17.17 3.83 -3.49
C ILE A 9 17.69 5.24 -3.82
N GLU A 10 19.00 5.38 -4.05
CA GLU A 10 19.62 6.66 -4.42
C GLU A 10 19.18 7.14 -5.81
N ARG A 11 18.99 6.23 -6.77
CA ARG A 11 18.55 6.53 -8.13
C ARG A 11 17.08 6.97 -8.19
N GLU A 12 16.21 6.33 -7.41
CA GLU A 12 14.76 6.55 -7.51
C GLU A 12 14.32 7.89 -6.89
N ARG A 13 13.51 8.65 -7.63
CA ARG A 13 12.95 9.93 -7.18
C ARG A 13 11.63 9.72 -6.44
N VAL A 14 11.72 9.47 -5.14
CA VAL A 14 10.55 9.39 -4.25
C VAL A 14 10.33 10.72 -3.54
N SER A 15 9.10 11.23 -3.58
CA SER A 15 8.66 12.42 -2.85
C SER A 15 8.33 12.11 -1.38
N TYR A 16 9.26 11.47 -0.68
CA TYR A 16 9.15 11.16 0.74
C TYR A 16 10.53 11.37 1.40
N PRO A 17 10.61 12.03 2.57
CA PRO A 17 11.89 12.45 3.15
C PRO A 17 12.87 11.31 3.45
N ASP A 18 12.35 10.16 3.88
CA ASP A 18 13.13 8.98 4.25
C ASP A 18 12.86 7.83 3.28
N LYS A 19 13.58 7.84 2.15
CA LYS A 19 13.39 6.84 1.08
C LYS A 19 13.67 5.42 1.53
N GLU A 20 14.64 5.22 2.42
CA GLU A 20 15.01 3.89 2.88
C GLU A 20 13.88 3.26 3.69
N ARG A 21 13.33 4.02 4.64
CA ARG A 21 12.14 3.61 5.39
C ARG A 21 10.96 3.38 4.45
N PHE A 22 10.75 4.26 3.48
CA PHE A 22 9.67 4.15 2.51
C PHE A 22 9.71 2.82 1.73
N PHE A 23 10.84 2.51 1.10
CA PHE A 23 10.98 1.28 0.32
C PHE A 23 10.95 0.03 1.18
N THR A 24 11.46 0.09 2.42
CA THR A 24 11.38 -1.03 3.37
C THR A 24 9.93 -1.35 3.72
N VAL A 25 9.14 -0.32 4.08
CA VAL A 25 7.72 -0.49 4.42
C VAL A 25 6.92 -0.95 3.21
N LEU A 26 7.20 -0.40 2.02
CA LEU A 26 6.58 -0.85 0.77
C LEU A 26 6.90 -2.31 0.45
N GLY A 27 8.14 -2.75 0.65
CA GLY A 27 8.51 -4.14 0.45
C GLY A 27 7.73 -5.08 1.36
N LEU A 28 7.52 -4.69 2.61
CA LEU A 28 6.69 -5.45 3.56
C LEU A 28 5.21 -5.45 3.14
N LEU A 29 4.68 -4.31 2.70
CA LEU A 29 3.31 -4.16 2.23
C LEU A 29 3.03 -5.02 1.00
N LEU A 30 3.87 -4.92 -0.03
CA LEU A 30 3.72 -5.64 -1.30
C LEU A 30 4.06 -7.13 -1.22
N SER A 31 4.61 -7.57 -0.07
CA SER A 31 4.83 -8.99 0.24
C SER A 31 3.80 -9.53 1.24
N ASP A 32 2.69 -8.81 1.44
CA ASP A 32 1.59 -9.15 2.34
C ASP A 32 2.01 -9.44 3.79
N ARG A 33 3.13 -8.84 4.24
CA ARG A 33 3.62 -8.97 5.62
C ARG A 33 2.94 -7.99 6.57
N ILE A 34 2.44 -6.89 6.04
CA ILE A 34 1.72 -5.85 6.79
C ILE A 34 0.56 -5.32 5.94
N SER A 35 -0.49 -4.86 6.61
CA SER A 35 -1.62 -4.20 5.93
C SER A 35 -1.27 -2.77 5.52
N ILE A 36 -2.06 -2.19 4.61
CA ILE A 36 -1.90 -0.79 4.21
C ILE A 36 -2.08 0.20 5.37
N GLY A 37 -2.96 -0.12 6.32
CA GLY A 37 -3.11 0.65 7.56
C GLY A 37 -1.81 0.66 8.37
N LYS A 38 -1.17 -0.51 8.52
CA LYS A 38 0.11 -0.62 9.24
C LYS A 38 1.25 0.06 8.49
N ALA A 39 1.29 -0.05 7.16
CA ALA A 39 2.26 0.66 6.35
C ALA A 39 2.14 2.19 6.50
N SER A 40 0.91 2.70 6.52
CA SER A 40 0.63 4.13 6.71
C SER A 40 1.08 4.62 8.08
N GLU A 41 0.76 3.87 9.14
CA GLU A 41 1.25 4.13 10.51
C GLU A 41 2.78 4.16 10.56
N LEU A 42 3.44 3.16 9.97
CA LEU A 42 4.90 3.06 9.92
C LEU A 42 5.55 4.15 9.09
N LEU A 43 4.84 4.83 8.19
CA LEU A 43 5.35 5.96 7.42
C LEU A 43 4.92 7.32 7.98
N GLY A 44 4.10 7.35 9.03
CA GLY A 44 3.50 8.59 9.53
C GLY A 44 2.65 9.29 8.47
N LEU A 45 2.04 8.51 7.56
CA LEU A 45 1.16 9.00 6.50
C LEU A 45 -0.27 8.59 6.82
N ARG A 46 -1.23 9.34 6.28
CA ARG A 46 -2.59 8.84 6.17
C ARG A 46 -2.66 7.78 5.06
N VAL A 47 -3.65 6.90 5.14
CA VAL A 47 -3.85 5.83 4.14
C VAL A 47 -4.06 6.40 2.75
N ASP A 48 -4.85 7.47 2.62
CA ASP A 48 -5.10 8.16 1.35
C ASP A 48 -3.84 8.83 0.79
N ASP A 49 -2.99 9.42 1.65
CA ASP A 49 -1.71 9.98 1.22
C ASP A 49 -0.74 8.90 0.73
N LEU A 50 -0.69 7.74 1.40
CA LEU A 50 0.13 6.61 0.98
C LEU A 50 -0.34 6.05 -0.36
N LEU A 51 -1.65 5.85 -0.54
CA LEU A 51 -2.24 5.40 -1.80
C LEU A 51 -1.93 6.39 -2.94
N LEU A 52 -2.07 7.69 -2.70
CA LEU A 52 -1.75 8.72 -3.69
C LEU A 52 -0.27 8.72 -4.05
N LEU A 53 0.63 8.55 -3.07
CA LEU A 53 2.06 8.46 -3.29
C LEU A 53 2.41 7.21 -4.12
N MET A 54 1.84 6.06 -3.80
CA MET A 54 2.02 4.82 -4.56
C MET A 54 1.51 4.96 -6.00
N HIS A 55 0.34 5.56 -6.18
CA HIS A 55 -0.21 5.86 -7.51
C HIS A 55 0.71 6.78 -8.33
N LYS A 56 1.23 7.86 -7.72
CA LYS A 56 2.20 8.76 -8.38
C LYS A 56 3.51 8.06 -8.78
N LEU A 57 3.87 7.00 -8.06
CA LEU A 57 5.03 6.15 -8.36
C LEU A 57 4.71 5.02 -9.34
N GLY A 58 3.48 4.92 -9.84
CA GLY A 58 3.05 3.86 -10.76
C GLY A 58 2.92 2.48 -10.11
N ILE A 59 2.90 2.42 -8.78
CA ILE A 59 2.74 1.18 -8.02
C ILE A 59 1.26 0.86 -7.95
N LYS A 60 0.84 -0.19 -8.66
CA LYS A 60 -0.52 -0.72 -8.54
C LYS A 60 -0.61 -1.52 -7.24
N TYR A 61 -1.41 -1.04 -6.31
CA TYR A 61 -1.82 -1.80 -5.14
C TYR A 61 -3.30 -2.10 -5.28
N SER A 62 -3.61 -3.34 -5.64
CA SER A 62 -4.96 -3.86 -5.45
C SER A 62 -5.03 -4.28 -3.99
N ILE A 63 -5.85 -3.60 -3.20
CA ILE A 63 -6.11 -3.98 -1.79
C ILE A 63 -6.88 -5.30 -1.75
N LEU A 64 -7.56 -5.61 -2.85
CA LEU A 64 -8.42 -6.77 -3.01
C LEU A 64 -8.08 -7.39 -4.37
N ASP A 65 -7.81 -8.68 -4.42
CA ASP A 65 -7.90 -9.41 -5.69
C ASP A 65 -9.37 -9.49 -6.17
N GLU A 66 -9.61 -10.03 -7.36
CA GLU A 66 -10.99 -10.12 -7.90
C GLU A 66 -11.93 -10.90 -6.96
N GLU A 67 -11.42 -11.90 -6.24
CA GLU A 67 -12.19 -12.67 -5.27
C GLU A 67 -12.52 -11.82 -4.03
N GLU A 68 -11.55 -11.12 -3.46
CA GLU A 68 -11.72 -10.25 -2.30
C GLU A 68 -12.65 -9.05 -2.62
N ILE A 69 -12.63 -8.54 -3.86
CA ILE A 69 -13.59 -7.52 -4.35
C ILE A 69 -15.01 -8.09 -4.33
N GLU A 70 -15.18 -9.32 -4.82
CA GLU A 70 -16.47 -9.98 -4.88
C GLU A 70 -17.02 -10.31 -3.49
N GLU A 71 -16.15 -10.69 -2.54
CA GLU A 71 -16.48 -10.91 -1.14
C GLU A 71 -16.95 -9.62 -0.45
N GLU A 72 -16.21 -8.52 -0.57
CA GLU A 72 -16.59 -7.20 -0.03
C GLU A 72 -17.93 -6.72 -0.61
N LEU A 73 -18.12 -6.85 -1.93
CA LEU A 73 -19.40 -6.52 -2.58
C LEU A 73 -20.55 -7.41 -2.08
N ASN A 74 -20.29 -8.67 -1.77
CA ASN A 74 -21.28 -9.58 -1.21
C ASN A 74 -21.62 -9.26 0.25
N VAL A 75 -20.63 -8.90 1.07
CA VAL A 75 -20.85 -8.42 2.44
C VAL A 75 -21.65 -7.12 2.43
N TYR A 76 -21.26 -6.15 1.62
CA TYR A 76 -22.00 -4.90 1.44
C TYR A 76 -23.45 -5.16 1.01
N ARG A 77 -23.66 -6.00 -0.02
CA ARG A 77 -25.01 -6.38 -0.45
C ARG A 77 -25.81 -7.05 0.66
N ARG A 78 -25.19 -7.92 1.48
CA ARG A 78 -25.88 -8.57 2.59
C ARG A 78 -26.31 -7.59 3.67
N VAL A 79 -25.42 -6.68 4.08
CA VAL A 79 -25.67 -5.71 5.15
C VAL A 79 -26.71 -4.67 4.73
N PHE A 80 -26.61 -4.16 3.50
CA PHE A 80 -27.44 -3.03 3.06
C PHE A 80 -28.70 -3.43 2.26
N LYS A 81 -28.81 -4.66 1.72
CA LYS A 81 -30.08 -5.15 1.15
C LYS A 81 -31.08 -5.64 2.20
N SER A 82 -30.64 -5.98 3.42
CA SER A 82 -31.56 -6.33 4.52
C SER A 82 -32.24 -5.11 5.17
N SER A 83 -31.96 -3.90 4.69
CA SER A 83 -32.43 -2.63 5.27
C SER A 83 -33.40 -1.87 4.35
N THR A 84 -33.95 -2.51 3.31
CA THR A 84 -35.03 -2.00 2.45
C THR A 84 -36.08 -3.07 2.28
#